data_AF-A0A3B9HQI7-F1
#
_entry.id   AF-A0A3B9HQI7-F1
#
_cell.length_a   1.000
_cell.length_b   1.000
_cell.length_c   1.000
_cell.angle_alpha   90.00
_cell.angle_beta   90.00
_cell.angle_gamma   90.00
#
_symmetry.space_group_name_H-M   'P 1'
#
loop_
_entity.id
_entity.type
_entity.pdbx_description
1 polymer ?
#
loop_
_entity_poly.entity_id
_entity_poly.type
_entity_poly.pdbx_seq_one_letter_code
_entity_poly.pdbx_strand_id
1 'polypeptide(L)' 'MKFKEIKKWLIDQGLTQTEIAKQLGISQTAVYQVIKGNMRSKRITALLKELGCPNEYLEKEVA' A
#
# COMPACT_ATOMS: atom_id res chain seq x y z
N MET A 1 -8.95 -0.52 -2.84
CA MET A 1 -7.83 -1.26 -2.20
C MET A 1 -8.17 -2.72 -2.03
N LYS A 2 -7.52 -3.55 -2.85
CA LYS A 2 -7.54 -5.02 -2.73
C LYS A 2 -6.33 -5.45 -1.87
N PHE A 3 -6.53 -5.61 -0.56
CA PHE A 3 -5.44 -5.94 0.39
C PHE A 3 -4.60 -7.14 -0.04
N LYS A 4 -5.25 -8.22 -0.52
CA LYS A 4 -4.56 -9.43 -0.97
C LYS A 4 -3.63 -9.16 -2.16
N GLU A 5 -4.09 -8.38 -3.13
CA GLU A 5 -3.33 -8.05 -4.33
C GLU A 5 -2.13 -7.16 -4.00
N ILE A 6 -2.33 -6.09 -3.21
CA ILE A 6 -1.23 -5.23 -2.75
C ILE A 6 -0.22 -6.05 -1.97
N LYS A 7 -0.66 -6.93 -1.06
CA LYS A 7 0.25 -7.78 -0.29
C LYS A 7 1.07 -8.71 -1.19
N LYS A 8 0.45 -9.29 -2.22
CA LYS A 8 1.13 -10.15 -3.19
C LYS A 8 2.14 -9.36 -4.02
N TRP A 9 1.75 -8.19 -4.51
CA TRP A 9 2.62 -7.28 -5.25
C TRP A 9 3.82 -6.84 -4.40
N LEU A 10 3.60 -6.50 -3.12
CA LEU A 10 4.70 -6.15 -2.22
C LEU A 10 5.72 -7.30 -2.09
N ILE A 11 5.24 -8.53 -1.92
CA ILE A 11 6.11 -9.71 -1.81
C ILE A 11 6.87 -9.94 -3.13
N ASP A 12 6.21 -9.80 -4.27
CA ASP A 12 6.81 -9.92 -5.60
C ASP A 12 7.94 -8.89 -5.81
N GLN A 13 7.75 -7.67 -5.32
CA GLN A 13 8.76 -6.61 -5.34
C GLN A 13 9.84 -6.75 -4.25
N GLY A 14 9.78 -7.79 -3.40
CA GLY A 14 10.68 -7.94 -2.26
C GLY A 14 10.49 -6.88 -1.17
N LEU A 15 9.38 -6.15 -1.20
CA LEU A 15 9.05 -5.09 -0.26
C LEU A 15 8.17 -5.63 0.87
N THR A 16 8.40 -5.12 2.08
CA THR A 16 7.53 -5.40 3.22
C THR A 16 6.81 -4.13 3.67
N GLN A 17 5.66 -4.30 4.32
CA GLN A 17 4.94 -3.17 4.93
C GLN A 17 5.80 -2.43 5.95
N THR A 18 6.73 -3.13 6.60
CA THR A 18 7.71 -2.55 7.54
C THR A 18 8.71 -1.65 6.83
N GLU A 19 9.23 -2.06 5.67
CA GLU A 19 10.13 -1.22 4.87
C GLU A 19 9.42 0.03 4.36
N ILE A 20 8.17 -0.11 3.90
CA ILE A 20 7.33 1.03 3.53
C ILE A 20 7.10 1.97 4.71
N ALA A 21 6.83 1.42 5.89
CA ALA A 21 6.63 2.18 7.11
C ALA A 21 7.89 2.97 7.48
N LYS A 22 9.08 2.35 7.41
CA LYS A 22 10.37 2.99 7.65
C LYS A 22 10.68 4.09 6.63
N GLN A 23 10.48 3.81 5.34
CA GLN A 23 10.65 4.79 4.25
C GLN A 23 9.83 6.05 4.47
N LEU A 24 8.57 5.89 4.92
CA LEU A 24 7.66 7.00 5.17
C LEU A 24 7.78 7.61 6.57
N GLY A 25 8.55 7.01 7.47
CA GLY A 25 8.63 7.40 8.87
C GLY A 25 7.29 7.29 9.62
N ILE A 26 6.46 6.31 9.26
CA ILE A 26 5.13 6.09 9.87
C ILE A 26 5.04 4.72 10.53
N SER A 27 4.02 4.52 11.36
CA SER A 27 3.77 3.24 12.00
C SER A 27 3.35 2.17 11.00
N GLN A 28 3.87 0.94 11.16
CA GLN A 28 3.46 -0.22 10.36
C GLN A 28 1.95 -0.49 10.46
N THR A 29 1.33 -0.20 11.60
CA THR A 29 -0.12 -0.23 11.78
C THR A 29 -0.86 0.73 10.85
N ALA A 30 -0.32 1.93 10.59
CA ALA A 30 -0.92 2.89 9.67
C ALA A 30 -0.88 2.38 8.23
N VAL A 31 0.27 1.81 7.82
CA VAL A 31 0.40 1.13 6.52
C VAL A 31 -0.63 0.01 6.39
N TYR A 32 -0.75 -0.85 7.40
CA TYR A 32 -1.73 -1.94 7.41
C TYR A 32 -3.18 -1.43 7.29
N GLN A 33 -3.56 -0.41 8.07
CA GLN A 33 -4.90 0.20 8.02
C GLN A 33 -5.21 0.78 6.63
N VAL A 34 -4.22 1.39 5.97
CA VAL A 34 -4.39 1.89 4.60
C VAL A 34 -4.55 0.75 3.61
N ILE A 35 -3.65 -0.23 3.59
CA ILE A 35 -3.74 -1.36 2.65
C ILE A 35 -5.04 -2.15 2.86
N LYS A 36 -5.53 -2.26 4.10
CA LYS A 36 -6.82 -2.86 4.45
C LYS A 36 -8.02 -2.03 3.96
N GLY A 37 -7.82 -0.75 3.67
CA GLY A 37 -8.87 0.19 3.22
C GLY A 37 -9.64 0.87 4.36
N ASN A 38 -9.20 0.69 5.60
CA ASN A 38 -9.78 1.36 6.77
C ASN A 38 -9.32 2.82 6.91
N MET A 39 -8.19 3.17 6.29
CA MET A 39 -7.62 4.51 6.32
C MET A 39 -7.24 4.93 4.90
N ARG A 40 -7.38 6.23 4.57
CA ARG A 40 -6.81 6.80 3.36
C ARG A 40 -5.65 7.70 3.74
N SER A 41 -4.46 7.40 3.25
CA SER A 41 -3.31 8.30 3.38
C SER A 41 -2.71 8.59 2.02
N LYS A 42 -2.74 9.86 1.63
CA LYS A 42 -2.11 10.34 0.38
C LYS A 42 -0.63 9.98 0.31
N ARG A 43 0.10 10.01 1.45
CA ARG A 43 1.51 9.62 1.54
C ARG A 43 1.76 8.17 1.12
N ILE A 44 0.98 7.23 1.66
CA ILE A 44 1.13 5.80 1.34
C ILE A 44 0.72 5.54 -0.12
N THR A 45 -0.35 6.16 -0.59
CA THR A 45 -0.79 6.02 -1.98
C THR A 45 0.22 6.62 -2.96
N ALA A 46 0.82 7.77 -2.63
CA ALA A 46 1.87 8.39 -3.43
C ALA A 46 3.11 7.49 -3.50
N LEU A 47 3.60 7.00 -2.35
CA LEU A 47 4.75 6.10 -2.32
C LEU A 47 4.49 4.82 -3.11
N LEU A 48 3.33 4.18 -2.93
CA LEU A 48 2.98 2.99 -3.69
C LEU A 48 2.99 3.28 -5.20
N LYS A 49 2.48 4.44 -5.61
CA LYS A 49 2.50 4.86 -7.02
C LYS A 49 3.92 5.15 -7.53
N GLU A 50 4.77 5.78 -6.72
CA GLU A 50 6.19 6.03 -7.04
C GLU A 50 6.98 4.72 -7.15
N LEU A 51 6.66 3.72 -6.33
CA LEU A 51 7.23 2.38 -6.39
C LEU A 51 6.69 1.54 -7.57
N GLY A 52 5.78 2.09 -8.39
CA GLY A 52 5.22 1.41 -9.56
C GLY A 52 4.05 0.48 -9.24
N CYS A 53 3.40 0.63 -8.08
CA CYS A 53 2.22 -0.14 -7.73
C CYS A 53 1.04 0.25 -8.63
N PRO A 54 0.45 -0.70 -9.37
CA PRO A 54 -0.71 -0.44 -10.23
C PRO A 54 -1.86 0.21 -9.46
N ASN A 55 -2.39 1.28 -10.04
CA ASN A 55 -3.57 1.99 -9.55
C ASN A 55 -4.76 1.04 -9.35
N GLU A 56 -4.87 -0.02 -10.14
CA GLU A 56 -5.91 -1.05 -10.03
C GLU A 56 -5.97 -1.75 -8.66
N TYR A 57 -4.82 -1.86 -7.97
CA TYR A 57 -4.78 -2.40 -6.61
C TYR A 57 -5.21 -1.37 -5.56
N LEU A 58 -4.92 -0.09 -5.83
CA LEU A 58 -5.21 1.06 -4.97
C LEU A 58 -6.69 1.45 -5.07
N GLU A 59 -7.24 1.42 -6.27
CA GLU A 59 -8.62 1.77 -6.54
C GLU A 59 -9.55 0.65 -6.07
N LYS A 60 -10.74 1.00 -5.58
CA LYS A 60 -11.82 0.01 -5.51
C LYS A 60 -12.34 -0.06 -6.93
N GLU A 61 -12.51 -1.29 -7.41
CA GLU A 61 -13.30 -1.58 -8.62
C GLU A 61 -14.53 -0.67 -8.62
N VAL A 62 -14.58 0.27 -9.55
CA VAL A 62 -15.83 0.95 -9.92
C VAL A 62 -16.53 -0.08 -10.79
N ALA A 63 -17.42 -0.84 -10.16
CA ALA A 63 -18.48 -1.57 -10.84
C ALA A 63 -19.69 -0.64 -10.99
#